data_AF-A0A1Z5JCW2-F1
#
_entry.id   AF-A0A1Z5JCW2-F1
#
_cell.length_a   1.000
_cell.length_b   1.000
_cell.length_c   1.000
_cell.angle_alpha   90.00
_cell.angle_beta   90.00
_cell.angle_gamma   90.00
#
_symmetry.space_group_name_H-M   'P 1'
#
loop_
_entity.id
_entity.type
_entity.pdbx_description
1 polymer ?
#
loop_
_entity_poly.entity_id
_entity_poly.type
_entity_poly.pdbx_seq_one_letter_code
_entity_poly.pdbx_strand_id
1 'polypeptide(L)'
;MNTVLKRKEMEDGNEEGGKIRRQEGEKEEGERAEIEEEIDRAGESQNDKCVENSGKEKVIEISKDNGSNNNSNHKKAKTEYATTANTNNEDELEDFEVGASPFVTQTEATQQYCLPVGTLSVCKVVEERPNPRNPRWAKVKLYARSEIRQRAHKRFGGKEGLRAEREKRAQQRYEKDAMRMKDLFR
;
A
#
# COMPACT_ATOMS: atom_id res chain seq x y z
N MET A 1 -19.13 -36.35 -57.93
CA MET A 1 -19.04 -35.10 -58.72
C MET A 1 -20.03 -34.11 -58.11
N ASN A 2 -19.67 -32.82 -58.02
CA ASN A 2 -20.32 -31.70 -57.29
C ASN A 2 -19.89 -31.60 -55.82
N THR A 3 -19.39 -30.48 -55.28
CA THR A 3 -19.29 -29.08 -55.75
C THR A 3 -18.19 -28.38 -54.95
N VAL A 4 -17.12 -28.03 -55.66
CA VAL A 4 -16.15 -26.99 -55.33
C VAL A 4 -16.88 -25.65 -55.49
N LEU A 5 -17.27 -24.96 -54.43
CA LEU A 5 -17.74 -23.55 -54.42
C LEU A 5 -18.06 -23.12 -52.98
N LYS A 6 -17.04 -22.78 -52.19
CA LYS A 6 -17.24 -22.15 -50.86
C LYS A 6 -16.03 -21.36 -50.34
N ARG A 7 -15.28 -20.72 -51.23
CA ARG A 7 -14.17 -19.82 -50.87
C ARG A 7 -14.17 -18.60 -51.80
N LYS A 8 -15.05 -17.63 -51.59
CA LYS A 8 -14.91 -16.31 -52.21
C LYS A 8 -15.66 -15.14 -51.56
N GLU A 9 -16.15 -15.27 -50.32
CA GLU A 9 -16.99 -14.21 -49.72
C GLU A 9 -16.56 -13.83 -48.29
N MET A 10 -15.27 -13.67 -48.04
CA MET A 10 -14.76 -13.28 -46.70
C MET A 10 -13.71 -12.15 -46.70
N GLU A 11 -13.59 -11.34 -47.76
CA GLU A 11 -12.53 -10.32 -47.82
C GLU A 11 -13.00 -8.85 -47.76
N ASP A 12 -14.30 -8.53 -47.86
CA ASP A 12 -14.73 -7.13 -48.02
C ASP A 12 -15.26 -6.44 -46.74
N GLY A 13 -15.03 -6.99 -45.54
CA GLY A 13 -15.67 -6.52 -44.30
C GLY A 13 -14.84 -5.63 -43.36
N ASN A 14 -13.58 -5.29 -43.69
CA ASN A 14 -12.62 -4.85 -42.66
C ASN A 14 -12.10 -3.38 -42.75
N GLU A 15 -12.66 -2.53 -43.61
CA GLU A 15 -12.12 -1.16 -43.81
C GLU A 15 -12.89 -0.01 -43.12
N GLU A 16 -14.13 -0.21 -42.66
CA GLU A 16 -14.91 0.92 -42.10
C GLU A 16 -14.67 1.20 -40.60
N GLY A 17 -14.07 0.28 -39.83
CA GLY A 17 -13.83 0.47 -38.40
C GLY A 17 -12.70 1.45 -38.04
N GLY A 18 -11.86 1.85 -39.00
CA GLY A 18 -10.64 2.62 -38.74
C GLY A 18 -10.82 4.15 -38.66
N LYS A 19 -11.97 4.70 -39.11
CA LYS A 19 -12.16 6.16 -39.20
C LYS A 19 -12.73 6.82 -37.94
N ILE A 20 -13.43 6.08 -37.08
CA ILE A 20 -14.03 6.63 -35.85
C ILE A 20 -12.96 6.90 -34.78
N ARG A 21 -11.86 6.13 -34.78
CA ARG A 21 -10.84 6.16 -33.72
C ARG A 21 -9.81 7.31 -33.81
N ARG A 22 -9.83 8.11 -34.88
CA ARG A 22 -8.87 9.22 -35.06
C ARG A 22 -9.38 10.58 -34.57
N GLN A 23 -10.69 10.75 -34.36
CA GLN A 23 -11.22 12.04 -33.91
C GLN A 23 -11.29 12.19 -32.38
N GLU A 24 -11.11 11.11 -31.62
CA GLU A 24 -11.08 11.17 -30.15
C GLU A 24 -9.68 11.47 -29.58
N GLY A 25 -8.61 11.22 -30.34
CA GLY A 25 -7.23 11.47 -29.88
C GLY A 25 -6.83 12.95 -29.86
N GLU A 26 -7.41 13.78 -30.72
CA GLU A 26 -7.02 15.20 -30.84
C GLU A 26 -7.73 16.11 -29.82
N LYS A 27 -8.77 15.64 -29.13
CA LYS A 27 -9.43 16.40 -28.05
C LYS A 27 -8.79 16.22 -26.68
N GLU A 28 -8.16 15.09 -26.40
CA GLU A 28 -7.54 14.84 -25.08
C GLU A 28 -6.14 15.47 -24.93
N GLU A 29 -5.43 15.78 -26.02
CA GLU A 29 -4.12 16.44 -25.95
C GLU A 29 -4.23 17.94 -25.61
N GLY A 30 -5.36 18.60 -25.90
CA GLY A 30 -5.59 20.00 -25.56
C GLY A 30 -5.82 20.25 -24.05
N GLU A 31 -6.62 19.40 -23.40
CA GLU A 31 -6.97 19.57 -21.97
C GLU A 31 -5.82 19.23 -21.02
N ARG A 32 -4.85 18.42 -21.45
CA ARG A 32 -3.66 18.10 -20.64
C ARG A 32 -2.64 19.23 -20.59
N ALA A 33 -2.58 20.08 -21.61
CA ALA A 33 -1.64 21.20 -21.69
C ALA A 33 -2.05 22.38 -20.77
N GLU A 34 -3.35 22.63 -20.57
CA GLU A 34 -3.81 23.71 -19.67
C GLU A 34 -3.56 23.41 -18.19
N ILE A 35 -3.54 22.14 -17.77
CA ILE A 35 -3.33 21.78 -16.35
C ILE A 35 -1.84 21.92 -15.95
N GLU A 36 -0.90 21.73 -16.87
CA GLU A 36 0.53 21.82 -16.57
C GLU A 36 1.01 23.28 -16.40
N GLU A 37 0.37 24.24 -17.08
CA GLU A 37 0.72 25.68 -16.98
C GLU A 37 0.20 26.36 -15.69
N GLU A 38 -0.77 25.77 -14.99
CA GLU A 38 -1.31 26.32 -13.73
C GLU A 38 -0.44 25.95 -12.50
N ILE A 39 0.33 24.86 -12.57
CA ILE A 39 1.15 24.37 -11.44
C ILE A 39 2.43 25.21 -11.27
N ASP A 40 3.00 25.76 -12.35
CA ASP A 40 4.21 26.58 -12.27
C ASP A 40 3.98 27.99 -11.70
N ARG A 41 2.73 28.46 -11.63
CA ARG A 41 2.40 29.81 -11.11
C ARG A 41 2.23 29.85 -9.58
N ALA A 42 2.21 28.70 -8.90
CA ALA A 42 1.99 28.63 -7.44
C ALA A 42 3.28 28.44 -6.62
N GLY A 43 4.46 28.36 -7.26
CA GLY A 43 5.74 28.04 -6.60
C GLY A 43 6.49 29.21 -5.96
N GLU A 44 6.09 30.47 -6.19
CA GLU A 44 6.79 31.65 -5.68
C GLU A 44 5.94 32.45 -4.69
N SER A 45 5.68 31.88 -3.51
CA SER A 45 5.34 32.73 -2.35
C SER A 45 5.56 32.00 -1.04
N GLN A 46 6.32 32.64 -0.15
CA GLN A 46 6.39 32.41 1.30
C GLN A 46 7.49 31.45 1.81
N ASN A 47 8.74 31.84 1.57
CA ASN A 47 9.77 31.79 2.61
C ASN A 47 9.82 33.18 3.27
N ASP A 48 9.48 33.25 4.57
CA ASP A 48 10.02 34.18 5.59
C ASP A 48 9.00 34.42 6.71
N LYS A 49 9.20 33.75 7.85
CA LYS A 49 9.28 34.35 9.20
C LYS A 49 9.25 33.30 10.31
N CYS A 50 10.41 33.11 10.95
CA CYS A 50 10.51 32.83 12.38
C CYS A 50 9.76 33.90 13.18
N VAL A 51 9.11 33.53 14.30
CA VAL A 51 9.18 34.23 15.61
C VAL A 51 8.60 33.31 16.70
N GLU A 52 9.31 33.30 17.81
CA GLU A 52 9.11 32.63 19.10
C GLU A 52 7.68 32.73 19.66
N ASN A 53 7.23 31.70 20.39
CA ASN A 53 6.37 31.94 21.53
C ASN A 53 6.54 30.88 22.62
N SER A 54 7.05 31.37 23.75
CA SER A 54 7.20 30.70 25.03
C SER A 54 5.89 30.69 25.81
N GLY A 55 5.71 29.66 26.63
CA GLY A 55 4.90 29.72 27.84
C GLY A 55 3.39 29.58 27.68
N LYS A 56 2.86 28.42 28.09
CA LYS A 56 1.92 28.32 29.22
C LYS A 56 1.60 26.85 29.51
N GLU A 57 2.05 26.43 30.68
CA GLU A 57 1.58 25.23 31.38
C GLU A 57 0.06 25.22 31.45
N LYS A 58 -0.54 24.08 31.14
CA LYS A 58 -1.89 23.76 31.59
C LYS A 58 -1.88 22.38 32.22
N VAL A 59 -1.82 22.41 33.55
CA VAL A 59 -2.06 21.29 34.45
C VAL A 59 -3.41 20.66 34.11
N ILE A 60 -3.40 19.37 33.79
CA ILE A 60 -4.60 18.54 33.69
C ILE A 60 -4.52 17.53 34.84
N GLU A 61 -5.17 17.87 35.96
CA GLU A 61 -5.60 16.89 36.96
C GLU A 61 -6.81 16.15 36.38
N ILE A 62 -6.64 14.86 36.10
CA ILE A 62 -7.76 13.94 35.92
C ILE A 62 -7.66 12.85 36.99
N SER A 63 -8.76 12.76 37.71
CA SER A 63 -9.00 12.00 38.91
C SER A 63 -8.83 10.50 38.73
N LYS A 64 -8.39 9.88 39.82
CA LYS A 64 -8.35 8.44 40.06
C LYS A 64 -9.77 7.88 40.13
N ASP A 65 -10.02 6.77 39.43
CA ASP A 65 -11.06 5.81 39.81
C ASP A 65 -10.70 4.38 39.36
N ASN A 66 -10.66 3.51 40.38
CA ASN A 66 -11.11 2.10 40.44
C ASN A 66 -10.66 1.05 39.41
N GLY A 67 -9.76 0.17 39.88
CA GLY A 67 -10.10 -1.22 40.19
C GLY A 67 -10.55 -2.16 39.05
N SER A 68 -9.66 -3.05 38.62
CA SER A 68 -10.01 -4.47 38.42
C SER A 68 -8.79 -5.38 38.33
N ASN A 69 -8.68 -6.22 39.35
CA ASN A 69 -8.04 -7.52 39.32
C ASN A 69 -8.59 -8.34 38.13
N ASN A 70 -7.72 -9.00 37.37
CA ASN A 70 -7.92 -10.41 37.05
C ASN A 70 -6.64 -11.09 36.54
N ASN A 71 -6.32 -12.13 37.29
CA ASN A 71 -5.29 -13.11 37.12
C ASN A 71 -5.61 -14.01 35.91
N SER A 72 -4.68 -14.16 34.97
CA SER A 72 -4.73 -15.29 34.03
C SER A 72 -3.34 -15.87 33.80
N ASN A 73 -3.12 -17.03 34.41
CA ASN A 73 -2.01 -17.92 34.17
C ASN A 73 -2.10 -18.48 32.74
N HIS A 74 -1.46 -17.84 31.78
CA HIS A 74 -1.15 -18.49 30.50
C HIS A 74 0.23 -19.15 30.58
N LYS A 75 0.22 -20.48 30.77
CA LYS A 75 1.34 -21.37 30.47
C LYS A 75 1.79 -21.12 29.03
N LYS A 76 2.91 -20.40 28.88
CA LYS A 76 3.57 -20.21 27.59
C LYS A 76 4.23 -21.54 27.20
N ALA A 77 3.61 -22.25 26.25
CA ALA A 77 4.28 -23.30 25.51
C ALA A 77 5.40 -22.64 24.68
N LYS A 78 6.64 -22.89 25.11
CA LYS A 78 7.87 -22.50 24.44
C LYS A 78 7.92 -23.23 23.10
N THR A 79 7.46 -22.56 22.04
CA THR A 79 7.62 -23.05 20.66
C THR A 79 8.98 -22.55 20.20
N GLU A 80 9.96 -23.44 20.22
CA GLU A 80 11.31 -23.17 19.74
C GLU A 80 11.29 -23.25 18.21
N TYR A 81 11.02 -22.12 17.55
CA TYR A 81 11.29 -22.00 16.12
C TYR A 81 12.81 -21.91 15.95
N ALA A 82 13.37 -22.88 15.22
CA ALA A 82 14.77 -22.95 14.88
C ALA A 82 15.22 -21.69 14.13
N THR A 83 15.88 -20.79 14.85
CA THR A 83 16.60 -19.65 14.30
C THR A 83 17.84 -20.18 13.60
N THR A 84 17.75 -20.39 12.29
CA THR A 84 18.96 -20.54 11.47
C THR A 84 19.60 -19.17 11.34
N ALA A 85 20.88 -19.13 11.71
CA ALA A 85 21.67 -17.93 11.89
C ALA A 85 21.73 -17.04 10.64
N ASN A 86 21.36 -15.77 10.80
CA ASN A 86 21.85 -14.68 9.97
C ASN A 86 21.82 -13.38 10.80
N THR A 87 22.59 -13.40 11.88
CA THR A 87 22.92 -12.27 12.75
C THR A 87 23.74 -11.26 11.97
N ASN A 88 23.08 -10.21 11.46
CA ASN A 88 23.64 -8.89 11.09
C ASN A 88 22.56 -7.90 10.59
N ASN A 89 21.26 -8.21 10.69
CA ASN A 89 20.19 -7.36 10.14
C ASN A 89 19.24 -6.78 11.21
N GLU A 90 19.63 -6.76 12.49
CA GLU A 90 18.79 -6.12 13.53
C GLU A 90 18.74 -4.59 13.37
N ASP A 91 19.81 -3.97 12.85
CA ASP A 91 19.86 -2.51 12.63
C ASP A 91 18.94 -2.02 11.49
N GLU A 92 18.35 -2.93 10.71
CA GLU A 92 17.40 -2.60 9.64
C GLU A 92 15.92 -2.76 10.06
N LEU A 93 15.64 -3.17 11.30
CA LEU A 93 14.26 -3.28 11.79
C LEU A 93 13.60 -1.89 11.81
N GLU A 94 12.33 -1.87 11.44
CA GLU A 94 11.49 -0.68 11.57
C GLU A 94 10.70 -0.70 12.88
N ASP A 95 10.26 0.47 13.33
CA ASP A 95 9.54 0.64 14.60
C ASP A 95 8.31 -0.28 14.71
N PHE A 96 7.60 -0.51 13.59
CA PHE A 96 6.43 -1.39 13.55
C PHE A 96 6.78 -2.89 13.57
N GLU A 97 8.04 -3.24 13.34
CA GLU A 97 8.53 -4.62 13.37
C GLU A 97 9.07 -5.03 14.74
N VAL A 98 9.41 -4.06 15.59
CA VAL A 98 9.91 -4.32 16.94
C VAL A 98 8.82 -5.02 17.75
N GLY A 99 9.08 -6.27 18.17
CA GLY A 99 8.14 -7.09 18.91
C GLY A 99 7.04 -7.75 18.07
N ALA A 100 7.07 -7.60 16.74
CA ALA A 100 6.11 -8.23 15.85
C ALA A 100 6.43 -9.71 15.59
N SER A 101 5.42 -10.45 15.11
CA SER A 101 5.57 -11.86 14.72
C SER A 101 6.58 -12.03 13.57
N PRO A 102 7.36 -13.13 13.54
CA PRO A 102 8.26 -13.43 12.42
C PRO A 102 7.54 -13.68 11.08
N PHE A 103 6.22 -13.89 11.13
CA PHE A 103 5.38 -14.08 9.95
C PHE A 103 4.49 -12.87 9.69
N VAL A 104 4.26 -12.60 8.41
CA VAL A 104 3.37 -11.54 7.93
C VAL A 104 2.27 -12.10 7.04
N THR A 105 1.08 -11.54 7.18
CA THR A 105 -0.04 -11.87 6.28
C THR A 105 0.11 -11.16 4.94
N GLN A 106 -0.60 -11.64 3.90
CA GLN A 106 -0.63 -10.95 2.60
C GLN A 106 -1.08 -9.49 2.73
N THR A 107 -2.13 -9.22 3.52
CA THR A 107 -2.65 -7.86 3.73
C THR A 107 -1.64 -6.98 4.43
N GLU A 108 -0.97 -7.49 5.48
CA GLU A 108 0.08 -6.76 6.19
C GLU A 108 1.27 -6.46 5.27
N ALA A 109 1.69 -7.43 4.46
CA ALA A 109 2.75 -7.23 3.47
C ALA A 109 2.40 -6.13 2.45
N THR A 110 1.15 -6.08 1.97
CA THR A 110 0.71 -5.03 1.03
C THR A 110 0.62 -3.64 1.67
N GLN A 111 0.19 -3.56 2.93
CA GLN A 111 -0.07 -2.30 3.61
C GLN A 111 1.20 -1.71 4.23
N GLN A 112 1.95 -2.51 4.99
CA GLN A 112 3.14 -2.05 5.72
C GLN A 112 4.38 -1.99 4.83
N TYR A 113 4.58 -2.99 3.96
CA TYR A 113 5.76 -3.06 3.08
C TYR A 113 5.50 -2.54 1.66
N CYS A 114 4.29 -2.04 1.39
CA CYS A 114 3.90 -1.46 0.11
C CYS A 114 4.11 -2.39 -1.12
N LEU A 115 4.20 -3.71 -0.89
CA LEU A 115 4.41 -4.70 -1.94
C LEU A 115 3.11 -5.03 -2.67
N PRO A 116 3.11 -5.16 -4.00
CA PRO A 116 1.93 -5.55 -4.75
C PRO A 116 1.73 -7.06 -4.65
N VAL A 117 0.49 -7.51 -4.84
CA VAL A 117 0.13 -8.93 -4.74
C VAL A 117 0.93 -9.81 -5.72
N GLY A 118 1.24 -9.32 -6.92
CA GLY A 118 2.06 -10.04 -7.90
C GLY A 118 3.51 -10.27 -7.44
N THR A 119 4.06 -9.39 -6.60
CA THR A 119 5.37 -9.65 -5.97
C THR A 119 5.25 -10.66 -4.84
N LEU A 120 4.11 -10.74 -4.15
CA LEU A 120 3.88 -11.70 -3.07
C LEU A 120 3.60 -13.12 -3.58
N SER A 121 3.09 -13.28 -4.80
CA SER A 121 2.84 -14.61 -5.38
C SER A 121 4.12 -15.39 -5.70
N VAL A 122 5.25 -14.70 -5.86
CA VAL A 122 6.57 -15.31 -6.09
C VAL A 122 7.37 -15.47 -4.78
N CYS A 123 6.83 -15.05 -3.64
CA CYS A 123 7.45 -15.28 -2.32
C CYS A 123 7.09 -16.68 -1.81
N LYS A 124 7.99 -17.26 -1.00
CA LYS A 124 7.72 -18.56 -0.39
C LYS A 124 6.66 -18.39 0.70
N VAL A 125 5.55 -19.12 0.57
CA VAL A 125 4.55 -19.25 1.65
C VAL A 125 5.13 -20.20 2.68
N VAL A 126 5.25 -19.74 3.93
CA VAL A 126 5.80 -20.54 5.03
C VAL A 126 4.72 -21.42 5.63
N GLU A 127 3.55 -20.84 5.88
CA GLU A 127 2.41 -21.52 6.49
C GLU A 127 1.09 -21.02 5.88
N GLU A 128 0.09 -21.91 5.85
CA GLU A 128 -1.30 -21.53 5.61
C GLU A 128 -2.13 -21.83 6.85
N ARG A 129 -2.83 -20.82 7.37
CA ARG A 129 -3.68 -20.97 8.55
C ARG A 129 -5.16 -20.79 8.19
N PRO A 130 -6.09 -21.46 8.90
CA PRO A 130 -7.52 -21.16 8.74
C PRO A 130 -7.77 -19.68 9.05
N ASN A 131 -8.71 -19.07 8.32
CA ASN A 131 -9.00 -17.66 8.53
C ASN A 131 -9.60 -17.44 9.93
N PRO A 132 -9.03 -16.53 10.75
CA PRO A 132 -9.44 -16.35 12.14
C PRO A 132 -10.86 -15.83 12.30
N ARG A 133 -11.43 -15.18 11.27
CA ARG A 133 -12.82 -14.70 11.31
C ARG A 133 -13.81 -15.80 10.96
N ASN A 134 -13.49 -16.66 9.99
CA ASN A 134 -14.34 -17.76 9.59
C ASN A 134 -13.50 -18.88 8.95
N PRO A 135 -13.45 -20.08 9.55
CA PRO A 135 -12.61 -21.18 9.06
C PRO A 135 -13.05 -21.73 7.70
N ARG A 136 -14.26 -21.44 7.23
CA ARG A 136 -14.76 -21.85 5.90
C ARG A 136 -14.25 -20.96 4.77
N TRP A 137 -13.70 -19.78 5.08
CA TRP A 137 -13.12 -18.90 4.07
C TRP A 137 -11.74 -19.40 3.61
N ALA A 138 -11.24 -18.78 2.54
CA ALA A 138 -9.89 -19.06 2.05
C ALA A 138 -8.86 -18.92 3.18
N LYS A 139 -7.94 -19.88 3.24
CA LYS A 139 -6.85 -19.90 4.22
C LYS A 139 -5.98 -18.66 4.06
N VAL A 140 -5.48 -18.15 5.19
CA VAL A 140 -4.56 -17.02 5.21
C VAL A 140 -3.15 -17.54 4.94
N LYS A 141 -2.51 -16.96 3.93
CA LYS A 141 -1.10 -17.22 3.60
C LYS A 141 -0.21 -16.39 4.51
N LEU A 142 0.77 -17.06 5.13
CA LEU A 142 1.79 -16.44 5.96
C LEU A 142 3.15 -16.51 5.26
N TYR A 143 3.81 -15.36 5.19
CA TYR A 143 5.12 -15.19 4.58
C TYR A 143 6.17 -14.89 5.65
N ALA A 144 7.43 -15.25 5.40
CA ALA A 144 8.53 -14.86 6.29
C ALA A 144 8.75 -13.35 6.22
N ARG A 145 8.70 -12.67 7.37
CA ARG A 145 8.87 -11.21 7.45
C ARG A 145 10.23 -10.76 6.90
N SER A 146 11.29 -11.54 7.16
CA SER A 146 12.64 -11.26 6.66
C SER A 146 12.71 -11.24 5.13
N GLU A 147 12.09 -12.20 4.45
CA GLU A 147 12.05 -12.22 2.98
C GLU A 147 11.27 -11.03 2.42
N ILE A 148 10.12 -10.72 3.03
CA ILE A 148 9.27 -9.58 2.63
C ILE A 148 10.02 -8.25 2.79
N ARG A 149 10.71 -8.05 3.92
CA ARG A 149 11.54 -6.87 4.16
C ARG A 149 12.62 -6.71 3.10
N GLN A 150 13.39 -7.76 2.82
CA GLN A 150 14.46 -7.72 1.82
C GLN A 150 13.92 -7.34 0.43
N ARG A 151 12.77 -7.90 0.03
CA ARG A 151 12.14 -7.55 -1.26
C ARG A 151 11.65 -6.11 -1.29
N ALA A 152 11.10 -5.61 -0.19
CA ALA A 152 10.67 -4.23 -0.08
C ALA A 152 11.86 -3.26 -0.16
N HIS A 153 12.92 -3.52 0.61
CA HIS A 153 14.17 -2.74 0.56
C HIS A 153 14.78 -2.76 -0.85
N LYS A 154 14.85 -3.93 -1.50
CA LYS A 154 15.35 -4.05 -2.88
C LYS A 154 14.52 -3.23 -3.88
N ARG A 155 13.20 -3.14 -3.69
CA ARG A 155 12.31 -2.43 -4.61
C ARG A 155 12.34 -0.92 -4.45
N PHE A 156 12.44 -0.43 -3.21
CA PHE A 156 12.34 0.99 -2.88
C PHE A 156 13.70 1.64 -2.56
N GLY A 157 14.82 0.92 -2.68
CA GLY A 157 16.15 1.48 -2.42
C GLY A 157 16.51 1.57 -0.94
N GLY A 158 16.02 0.63 -0.13
CA GLY A 158 16.31 0.52 1.30
C GLY A 158 15.14 0.95 2.20
N LYS A 159 15.44 1.11 3.49
CA LYS A 159 14.49 1.48 4.54
C LYS A 159 13.89 2.87 4.34
N GLU A 160 14.73 3.86 4.02
CA GLU A 160 14.29 5.25 3.82
C GLU A 160 13.32 5.38 2.63
N GLY A 161 13.60 4.71 1.51
CA GLY A 161 12.71 4.74 0.35
C GLY A 161 11.35 4.06 0.62
N LEU A 162 11.33 3.00 1.44
CA LEU A 162 10.08 2.38 1.87
C LEU A 162 9.26 3.29 2.81
N ARG A 163 9.93 4.08 3.65
CA ARG A 163 9.27 5.10 4.49
C ARG A 163 8.64 6.20 3.64
N ALA A 164 9.39 6.77 2.70
CA ALA A 164 8.91 7.79 1.77
C ALA A 164 7.70 7.32 0.95
N GLU A 165 7.72 6.07 0.46
CA GLU A 165 6.58 5.50 -0.27
C GLU A 165 5.31 5.38 0.61
N ARG A 166 5.46 5.03 1.89
CA ARG A 166 4.32 4.97 2.82
C ARG A 166 3.73 6.35 3.08
N GLU A 167 4.58 7.34 3.29
CA GLU A 167 4.17 8.74 3.47
C GLU A 167 3.43 9.25 2.23
N LYS A 168 3.98 9.03 1.04
CA LYS A 168 3.32 9.34 -0.23
C LYS A 168 1.92 8.73 -0.33
N ARG A 169 1.75 7.45 0.02
CA ARG A 169 0.43 6.80 0.02
C ARG A 169 -0.51 7.35 1.10
N ALA A 170 0.02 7.75 2.25
CA ALA A 170 -0.76 8.36 3.31
C ALA A 170 -1.28 9.74 2.88
N GLN A 171 -0.42 10.56 2.29
CA GLN A 171 -0.79 11.86 1.73
C GLN A 171 -1.84 11.73 0.63
N GLN A 172 -1.66 10.80 -0.32
CA GLN A 172 -2.66 10.56 -1.37
C GLN A 172 -4.03 10.13 -0.83
N ARG A 173 -4.07 9.35 0.27
CA ARG A 173 -5.33 9.00 0.92
C ARG A 173 -5.95 10.23 1.58
N TYR A 174 -5.15 11.01 2.30
CA TYR A 174 -5.58 12.23 2.95
C TYR A 174 -6.17 13.24 1.95
N GLU A 175 -5.52 13.46 0.81
CA GLU A 175 -6.00 14.37 -0.24
C GLU A 175 -7.33 13.91 -0.83
N LYS A 176 -7.47 12.61 -1.11
CA LYS A 176 -8.73 12.03 -1.60
C LYS A 176 -9.86 12.19 -0.58
N ASP A 177 -9.57 11.94 0.70
CA ASP A 177 -10.54 12.10 1.78
C ASP A 177 -10.91 13.57 1.98
N ALA A 178 -9.94 14.49 1.89
CA ALA A 178 -10.16 15.93 1.98
C ALA A 178 -11.03 16.45 0.83
N MET A 179 -10.77 16.01 -0.41
CA MET A 179 -11.63 16.34 -1.56
C MET A 179 -13.06 15.83 -1.35
N ARG A 180 -13.22 14.58 -0.90
CA ARG A 180 -14.55 14.01 -0.62
C ARG A 180 -15.29 14.80 0.46
N MET A 181 -14.61 15.25 1.51
CA MET A 181 -15.24 16.04 2.59
C MET A 181 -15.65 17.45 2.14
N LYS A 182 -14.90 18.10 1.23
CA LYS A 182 -15.26 19.44 0.74
C LYS A 182 -16.66 19.47 0.11
N ASP A 183 -17.05 18.41 -0.57
CA ASP A 183 -18.38 18.29 -1.19
C ASP A 183 -19.52 18.09 -0.18
N LEU A 184 -19.22 17.56 1.02
CA LEU A 184 -20.23 17.33 2.06
C LEU A 184 -20.63 18.60 2.83
N PHE A 185 -19.76 19.61 2.87
CA PHE A 185 -19.98 20.84 3.62
C PHE A 185 -20.42 22.03 2.76
N ARG A 186 -20.79 21.78 1.49
CA ARG A 186 -21.35 22.77 0.59
C ARG A 186 -22.87 22.75 0.62
#